data_AF-A0A7C6AT07-F1
#
_entry.id   AF-A0A7C6AT07-F1
#
_cell.length_a   1.000
_cell.length_b   1.000
_cell.length_c   1.000
_cell.angle_alpha   90.00
_cell.angle_beta   90.00
_cell.angle_gamma   90.00
#
_symmetry.space_group_name_H-M   'P 1'
#
loop_
_entity.id
_entity.type
_entity.pdbx_description
1 polymer ?
#
loop_
_entity_poly.entity_id
_entity_poly.type
_entity_poly.pdbx_seq_one_letter_code
_entity_poly.pdbx_strand_id
1 'polypeptide(L)'
;VNVADENWEETEGVVTVLLDKVKINVPDSVAVVCGPPVMMKFATQKLLSMGFPEESIYLSMEKNMSCGFGKCGHCMMGEFFVCKDGPVFSYDEIKHIPDIWR
;
A
#
# COMPACT_ATOMS: atom_id res chain seq x y z
N VAL A 1 -13.58 10.68 17.59
CA VAL A 1 -14.36 9.74 16.75
C VAL A 1 -14.32 10.29 15.33
N ASN A 2 -14.02 9.48 14.31
CA ASN A 2 -14.06 9.93 12.91
C ASN A 2 -15.53 9.87 12.48
N VAL A 3 -16.27 10.92 12.79
CA VAL A 3 -17.67 11.11 12.40
C VAL A 3 -17.74 12.43 11.66
N ALA A 4 -18.52 12.42 10.60
CA ALA A 4 -18.73 13.60 9.81
C ALA A 4 -19.53 14.66 10.57
N ASP A 5 -19.33 15.93 10.19
CA ASP A 5 -20.15 17.03 10.68
C ASP A 5 -21.48 17.13 9.91
N GLU A 6 -22.40 17.96 10.41
CA GLU A 6 -23.76 18.08 9.85
C GLU A 6 -23.80 18.56 8.39
N ASN A 7 -22.71 19.11 7.85
CA ASN A 7 -22.62 19.62 6.48
C ASN A 7 -21.80 18.71 5.55
N TRP A 8 -21.40 17.53 6.00
CA TRP A 8 -20.62 16.61 5.19
C TRP A 8 -21.52 15.76 4.29
N GLU A 9 -21.33 15.92 2.98
CA GLU A 9 -22.13 15.22 1.96
C GLU A 9 -21.37 14.05 1.31
N GLU A 10 -20.11 13.84 1.70
CA GLU A 10 -19.20 12.88 1.06
C GLU A 10 -19.18 11.51 1.77
N THR A 11 -18.41 10.58 1.23
CA THR A 11 -18.37 9.21 1.75
C THR A 11 -17.72 9.13 3.14
N GLU A 12 -18.44 8.55 4.09
CA GLU A 12 -17.93 8.21 5.42
C GLU A 12 -17.45 6.75 5.50
N GLY A 13 -16.31 6.52 6.16
CA GLY A 13 -15.76 5.19 6.39
C GLY A 13 -14.24 5.13 6.26
N VAL A 14 -13.72 3.90 6.17
CA VAL A 14 -12.31 3.69 5.82
C VAL A 14 -12.08 3.90 4.32
N VAL A 15 -10.85 4.25 3.94
CA VAL A 15 -10.51 4.63 2.55
C VAL A 15 -10.90 3.57 1.51
N THR A 16 -10.92 2.29 1.88
CA THR A 16 -11.27 1.19 0.97
C THR A 16 -12.72 1.24 0.48
N VAL A 17 -13.63 1.92 1.19
CA VAL A 17 -15.03 2.13 0.76
C VAL A 17 -15.09 2.98 -0.50
N LEU A 18 -14.13 3.89 -0.71
CA LEU A 18 -14.09 4.71 -1.91
C LEU A 18 -13.83 3.87 -3.16
N LEU A 19 -13.07 2.77 -3.04
CA LEU A 19 -12.77 1.88 -4.17
C LEU A 19 -14.02 1.21 -4.75
N ASP A 20 -15.10 1.06 -3.97
CA ASP A 20 -16.39 0.55 -4.46
C ASP A 20 -17.12 1.53 -5.38
N LYS A 21 -16.79 2.82 -5.30
CA LYS A 21 -17.45 3.89 -6.06
C LYS A 21 -16.71 4.26 -7.33
N VAL A 22 -15.44 3.87 -7.48
CA VAL A 22 -14.63 4.24 -8.65
C VAL A 22 -14.86 3.27 -9.80
N LYS A 23 -15.10 3.80 -10.99
CA LYS A 23 -15.10 3.03 -12.24
C LYS A 23 -13.73 3.16 -12.89
N ILE A 24 -12.97 2.07 -12.91
CA ILE A 24 -11.60 2.02 -13.44
C ILE A 24 -11.52 0.94 -14.52
N ASN A 25 -10.79 1.21 -15.61
CA ASN A 25 -10.42 0.20 -16.58
C ASN A 25 -9.16 -0.52 -16.10
N VAL A 26 -9.34 -1.60 -15.35
CA VAL A 26 -8.27 -2.31 -14.63
C VAL A 26 -7.11 -2.76 -15.53
N PRO A 27 -7.34 -3.37 -16.72
CA PRO A 27 -6.25 -3.78 -17.63
C PRO A 27 -5.30 -2.66 -18.08
N ASP A 28 -5.80 -1.41 -18.13
CA ASP A 28 -5.02 -0.25 -18.58
C ASP A 28 -4.62 0.66 -17.39
N SER A 29 -4.62 0.13 -16.17
CA SER A 29 -4.40 0.91 -14.94
C SER A 29 -3.37 0.27 -14.02
N VAL A 30 -2.68 1.12 -13.26
CA VAL A 30 -1.81 0.72 -12.15
C VAL A 30 -2.36 1.26 -10.85
N ALA A 31 -2.19 0.51 -9.76
CA ALA A 31 -2.55 0.96 -8.43
C ALA A 31 -1.29 1.35 -7.66
N VAL A 32 -1.33 2.50 -7.00
CA VAL A 32 -0.24 2.97 -6.13
C VAL A 32 -0.81 3.19 -4.74
N VAL A 33 -0.22 2.56 -3.72
CA VAL A 33 -0.71 2.60 -2.35
C VAL A 33 0.41 3.03 -1.41
N CYS A 34 0.11 4.01 -0.56
CA CYS A 34 0.97 4.46 0.53
C CYS A 34 0.11 4.73 1.77
N GLY A 35 0.68 4.54 2.96
CA GLY A 35 0.00 4.83 4.22
C GLY A 35 0.22 3.74 5.28
N PRO A 36 -0.60 3.72 6.35
CA PRO A 36 -0.42 2.78 7.44
C PRO A 36 -0.47 1.32 6.97
N PRO A 37 0.37 0.42 7.50
CA PRO A 37 0.46 -0.97 7.02
C PRO A 37 -0.88 -1.72 7.01
N VAL A 38 -1.72 -1.50 8.02
CA VAL A 38 -3.07 -2.08 8.08
C VAL A 38 -3.98 -1.58 6.95
N MET A 39 -3.87 -0.31 6.59
CA MET A 39 -4.63 0.30 5.49
C MET A 39 -4.16 -0.28 4.16
N MET A 40 -2.84 -0.32 3.94
CA MET A 40 -2.25 -0.86 2.71
C MET A 40 -2.62 -2.34 2.51
N LYS A 41 -2.66 -3.14 3.58
CA LYS A 41 -3.09 -4.55 3.53
C LYS A 41 -4.51 -4.69 2.95
N PHE A 42 -5.48 -3.98 3.52
CA PHE A 42 -6.87 -4.08 3.09
C PHE A 42 -7.10 -3.41 1.72
N ALA A 43 -6.39 -2.32 1.42
CA ALA A 43 -6.42 -1.71 0.09
C ALA A 43 -5.89 -2.67 -0.98
N THR A 44 -4.77 -3.36 -0.72
CA THR A 44 -4.19 -4.35 -1.62
C THR A 44 -5.15 -5.51 -1.87
N GLN A 45 -5.76 -6.07 -0.81
CA GLN A 45 -6.77 -7.12 -0.94
C GLN A 45 -7.98 -6.67 -1.78
N LYS A 46 -8.42 -5.42 -1.61
CA LYS A 46 -9.51 -4.84 -2.40
C LYS A 46 -9.14 -4.69 -3.87
N LEU A 47 -7.94 -4.18 -4.16
CA LEU A 47 -7.43 -4.03 -5.53
C LEU A 47 -7.30 -5.38 -6.24
N LEU A 48 -6.82 -6.42 -5.55
CA LEU A 48 -6.81 -7.78 -6.08
C LEU A 48 -8.22 -8.28 -6.41
N SER A 49 -9.20 -8.02 -5.52
CA SER A 49 -10.59 -8.39 -5.79
C SER A 49 -11.24 -7.63 -6.95
N MET A 50 -10.71 -6.45 -7.29
CA MET A 50 -11.11 -5.67 -8.47
C MET A 50 -10.45 -6.20 -9.76
N GLY A 51 -9.52 -7.15 -9.66
CA GLY A 51 -8.85 -7.79 -10.79
C GLY A 51 -7.51 -7.17 -11.19
N PHE A 52 -6.93 -6.28 -10.36
CA PHE A 52 -5.58 -5.79 -10.62
C PHE A 52 -4.59 -6.97 -10.53
N PRO A 53 -3.71 -7.15 -11.52
CA PRO A 53 -2.64 -8.12 -11.43
C PRO A 53 -1.61 -7.65 -10.39
N GLU A 54 -0.94 -8.61 -9.72
CA GLU A 54 -0.10 -8.34 -8.55
C GLU A 54 1.11 -7.45 -8.87
N GLU A 55 1.65 -7.58 -10.08
CA GLU A 55 2.73 -6.77 -10.64
C GLU A 55 2.32 -5.31 -10.91
N SER A 56 1.01 -5.03 -11.00
CA SER A 56 0.47 -3.68 -11.25
C SER A 56 0.00 -2.97 -9.97
N ILE A 57 0.24 -3.56 -8.80
CA ILE A 57 -0.01 -2.94 -7.50
C ILE A 57 1.32 -2.54 -6.88
N TYR A 58 1.59 -1.24 -6.84
CA TYR A 58 2.80 -0.67 -6.25
C TYR A 58 2.55 -0.19 -4.83
N LEU A 59 3.43 -0.59 -3.91
CA LEU A 59 3.35 -0.35 -2.48
C LEU A 59 4.57 0.48 -2.07
N SER A 60 4.33 1.67 -1.54
CA SER A 60 5.37 2.49 -0.92
C SER A 60 5.57 2.02 0.52
N MET A 61 6.56 1.16 0.73
CA MET A 61 6.84 0.53 2.02
C MET A 61 7.58 1.48 2.94
N GLU A 62 7.12 1.56 4.19
CA GLU A 62 7.73 2.36 5.25
C GLU A 62 8.41 1.44 6.27
N LYS A 63 9.68 1.73 6.59
CA LYS A 63 10.45 1.07 7.66
C LYS A 63 11.29 2.10 8.39
N ASN A 64 11.71 1.77 9.61
CA ASN A 64 12.57 2.65 10.39
C ASN A 64 13.91 2.86 9.66
N MET A 65 14.14 4.09 9.22
CA MET A 65 15.40 4.48 8.58
C MET A 65 16.29 5.22 9.58
N SER A 66 17.59 4.93 9.52
CA SER A 66 18.59 5.67 10.28
C SER A 66 19.69 6.19 9.35
N CYS A 67 20.35 5.31 8.58
CA CYS A 67 21.38 5.76 7.65
C CYS A 67 20.84 6.30 6.32
N GLY A 68 19.79 5.69 5.74
CA GLY A 68 19.21 6.11 4.46
C GLY A 68 19.99 5.72 3.20
N PHE A 69 21.13 5.02 3.30
CA PHE A 69 21.97 4.65 2.14
C PHE A 69 22.43 3.18 2.17
N GLY A 70 21.70 2.30 2.86
CA GLY A 70 21.93 0.85 2.82
C GLY A 70 23.09 0.33 3.66
N LYS A 71 23.49 1.04 4.73
CA LYS A 71 24.61 0.63 5.61
C LYS A 71 24.17 0.02 6.95
N CYS A 72 23.13 0.54 7.59
CA CYS A 72 22.82 0.21 8.98
C CYS A 72 21.83 -0.93 9.19
N GLY A 73 21.12 -1.40 8.16
CA GLY A 73 20.16 -2.51 8.29
C GLY A 73 18.81 -2.21 8.97
N HIS A 74 18.63 -1.06 9.62
CA HIS A 74 17.35 -0.70 10.27
C HIS A 74 16.11 -0.78 9.35
N CYS A 75 16.28 -0.50 8.05
CA CYS A 75 15.21 -0.52 7.07
C CYS A 75 15.11 -1.85 6.31
N MET A 76 15.65 -2.95 6.85
CA MET A 76 15.57 -4.24 6.18
C MET A 76 14.14 -4.78 6.17
N MET A 77 13.76 -5.35 5.03
CA MET A 77 12.50 -6.04 4.81
C MET A 77 12.79 -7.27 3.94
N GLY A 78 12.85 -8.45 4.57
CA GLY A 78 13.36 -9.66 3.90
C GLY A 78 14.80 -9.45 3.43
N GLU A 79 15.02 -9.60 2.13
CA GLU A 79 16.31 -9.38 1.48
C GLU A 79 16.58 -7.92 1.07
N PHE A 80 15.56 -7.05 1.13
CA PHE A 80 15.64 -5.68 0.64
C PHE A 80 16.02 -4.68 1.73
N PHE A 81 16.83 -3.68 1.37
CA PHE A 81 16.98 -2.43 2.11
C PHE A 81 15.97 -1.42 1.57
N VAL A 82 14.89 -1.13 2.29
CA VAL A 82 13.84 -0.20 1.84
C VAL A 82 14.40 1.18 1.44
N CYS A 83 15.44 1.67 2.11
CA CYS A 83 16.07 2.97 1.77
C CYS A 83 16.92 2.98 0.49
N LYS A 84 17.27 1.82 -0.06
CA LYS A 84 18.19 1.69 -1.20
C LYS A 84 17.52 0.97 -2.38
N ASP A 85 16.89 -0.16 -2.10
CA ASP A 85 16.23 -1.01 -3.10
C ASP A 85 14.75 -0.60 -3.30
N GLY A 86 14.16 0.05 -2.29
CA GLY A 86 12.80 0.59 -2.33
C GLY A 86 12.76 2.12 -2.50
N PRO A 87 11.79 2.82 -1.87
CA PRO A 87 10.74 2.32 -0.97
C PRO A 87 9.54 1.71 -1.71
N VAL A 88 9.46 1.89 -3.03
CA VAL A 88 8.33 1.43 -3.85
C VAL A 88 8.66 0.05 -4.43
N PHE A 89 7.79 -0.91 -4.16
CA PHE A 89 7.87 -2.27 -4.71
C PHE A 89 6.52 -2.66 -5.29
N SER A 90 6.50 -3.51 -6.31
CA SER A 90 5.27 -4.19 -6.71
C SER A 90 4.86 -5.22 -5.65
N TYR A 91 3.57 -5.53 -5.55
CA TYR A 91 3.09 -6.53 -4.60
C TYR A 91 3.65 -7.92 -4.93
N ASP A 92 3.80 -8.24 -6.23
CA ASP A 92 4.43 -9.50 -6.67
C ASP A 92 5.85 -9.68 -6.11
N GLU A 93 6.66 -8.61 -6.11
CA GLU A 93 8.03 -8.64 -5.59
C GLU A 93 8.10 -8.95 -4.09
N ILE A 94 7.12 -8.53 -3.29
CA ILE A 94 7.24 -8.57 -1.81
C ILE A 94 6.22 -9.46 -1.10
N LYS A 95 5.20 -9.98 -1.79
CA LYS A 95 4.12 -10.80 -1.19
C LYS A 95 4.61 -12.04 -0.44
N HIS A 96 5.79 -12.55 -0.81
CA HIS A 96 6.40 -13.74 -0.24
C HIS A 96 7.15 -13.47 1.08
N ILE A 97 7.43 -12.22 1.39
CA ILE A 97 8.12 -11.82 2.62
C ILE A 97 7.11 -11.91 3.79
N PRO A 98 7.46 -12.59 4.90
CA PRO A 98 6.57 -12.67 6.06
C PRO A 98 6.39 -11.29 6.72
N ASP A 99 5.21 -11.04 7.26
CA ASP A 99 4.91 -9.84 8.06
C ASP A 99 5.19 -8.49 7.37
N ILE A 100 5.05 -8.39 6.04
CA ILE A 100 5.23 -7.12 5.29
C ILE A 100 4.32 -5.97 5.79
N TRP A 101 3.20 -6.30 6.44
CA TRP A 101 2.24 -5.35 6.99
C TRP A 101 2.50 -4.96 8.45
N ARG A 102 3.67 -5.30 9.01
CA ARG A 102 4.09 -4.87 10.36
C ARG A 102 4.96 -3.63 10.34
#